data_AF-A0A969JPN7-F1
#
_entry.id   AF-A0A969JPN7-F1
#
_cell.length_a   1.000
_cell.length_b   1.000
_cell.length_c   1.000
_cell.angle_alpha   90.00
_cell.angle_beta   90.00
_cell.angle_gamma   90.00
#
_symmetry.space_group_name_H-M   'P 1'
#
loop_
_entity.id
_entity.type
_entity.pdbx_description
1 polymer ?
#
loop_
_entity_poly.entity_id
_entity_poly.type
_entity_poly.pdbx_seq_one_letter_code
_entity_poly.pdbx_strand_id
1 'polypeptide(L)'
;MIQLQILGAVATGTESDRSPVFRPAGTPEIEYQPLPNDVRDSISYLGLDGPGDISSLLWLDHFQAGEAIADDVPILFVNQPMFIASGENSDIRYNEAYPQWAYDGYREIMSAQADIYGRAFLDLWDAIPPEYFTDDIFHLTPEGERLMAEALSPNLYEMICGQ
;
A
#
# COMPACT_ATOMS: atom_id res chain seq x y z
N MET A 1 -2.61 -6.23 23.26
CA MET A 1 -1.40 -5.68 22.64
C MET A 1 -1.82 -5.32 21.23
N ILE A 2 -2.15 -4.04 20.99
CA ILE A 2 -2.78 -3.57 19.75
C ILE A 2 -1.65 -3.04 18.87
N GLN A 3 -1.33 -3.77 17.81
CA GLN A 3 -0.51 -3.28 16.71
C GLN A 3 -1.49 -2.85 15.61
N LEU A 4 -1.87 -1.56 15.62
CA LEU A 4 -2.48 -0.95 14.44
C LEU A 4 -1.42 -0.96 13.34
N GLN A 5 -1.77 -1.44 12.15
CA GLN A 5 -0.92 -1.43 10.97
C GLN A 5 -0.71 0.02 10.49
N ILE A 6 0.16 0.75 11.19
CA ILE A 6 0.96 1.84 10.62
C ILE A 6 2.32 1.22 10.26
N LEU A 7 2.32 0.13 9.50
CA LEU A 7 3.57 -0.54 9.14
C LEU A 7 4.28 0.17 7.99
N GLY A 8 3.57 0.72 7.00
CA GLY A 8 4.21 1.49 5.93
C GLY A 8 4.83 2.80 6.44
N ALA A 9 4.01 3.75 6.91
CA ALA A 9 4.52 5.11 7.24
C ALA A 9 5.56 5.16 8.40
N VAL A 10 5.54 4.22 9.35
CA VAL A 10 6.54 4.17 10.44
C VAL A 10 7.79 3.39 10.02
N ALA A 11 7.69 2.36 9.16
CA ALA A 11 8.87 1.62 8.70
C ALA A 11 9.75 2.47 7.77
N THR A 12 9.15 3.25 6.85
CA THR A 12 9.94 4.10 5.93
C THR A 12 10.48 5.37 6.56
N GLY A 13 9.74 6.00 7.48
CA GLY A 13 10.19 7.22 8.16
C GLY A 13 11.35 7.01 9.16
N THR A 14 11.66 5.76 9.52
CA THR A 14 12.70 5.43 10.51
C THR A 14 13.93 4.72 9.91
N GLU A 15 13.95 4.49 8.59
CA GLU A 15 14.90 3.57 7.92
C GLU A 15 14.90 2.14 8.53
N SER A 16 13.96 1.82 9.43
CA SER A 16 13.98 0.58 10.23
C SER A 16 13.55 -0.65 9.43
N ASP A 17 13.12 -0.46 8.18
CA ASP A 17 12.92 -1.55 7.24
C ASP A 17 14.23 -2.29 6.89
N ARG A 18 15.38 -1.69 7.22
CA ARG A 18 16.69 -2.35 7.14
C ARG A 18 17.56 -2.11 8.35
N SER A 19 17.24 -2.78 9.47
CA SER A 19 18.18 -2.95 10.60
C SER A 19 18.65 -1.65 11.29
N PRO A 20 19.14 -1.71 12.54
CA PRO A 20 19.31 -0.53 13.38
C PRO A 20 20.65 0.14 13.06
N VAL A 21 20.73 0.98 12.04
CA VAL A 21 21.96 1.75 11.79
C VAL A 21 21.60 3.18 11.50
N PHE A 22 21.66 4.01 12.55
CA PHE A 22 21.90 5.44 12.43
C PHE A 22 23.01 5.67 11.39
N ARG A 23 22.67 6.22 10.23
CA ARG A 23 23.62 6.47 9.14
C ARG A 23 24.50 7.66 9.52
N PRO A 24 25.82 7.46 9.72
CA PRO A 24 26.72 8.58 9.91
C PRO A 24 26.76 9.42 8.64
N ALA A 25 26.91 10.74 8.79
CA ALA A 25 27.18 11.64 7.68
C ALA A 25 28.37 11.13 6.86
N GLY A 26 28.19 10.97 5.55
CA GLY A 26 29.21 10.45 4.63
C GLY A 26 29.08 8.97 4.27
N THR A 27 28.00 8.28 4.65
CA THR A 27 27.68 6.96 4.07
C THR A 27 27.29 7.10 2.60
N PRO A 28 27.82 6.27 1.68
CA PRO A 28 27.44 6.29 0.27
C PRO A 28 25.94 6.09 0.09
N GLU A 29 25.36 6.70 -0.94
CA GLU A 29 23.97 6.47 -1.32
C GLU A 29 23.74 4.97 -1.57
N ILE A 30 22.60 4.44 -1.09
CA ILE A 30 22.25 3.04 -1.35
C ILE A 30 21.72 2.99 -2.78
N GLU A 31 22.44 2.30 -3.66
CA GLU A 31 21.95 2.00 -5.00
C GLU A 31 21.01 0.80 -4.91
N TYR A 32 19.72 1.03 -5.13
CA TYR A 32 18.72 -0.04 -5.16
C TYR A 32 18.79 -0.77 -6.50
N GLN A 33 18.64 -2.09 -6.46
CA GLN A 33 18.41 -2.84 -7.69
C GLN A 33 16.99 -2.58 -8.16
N PRO A 34 16.77 -2.16 -9.42
CA PRO A 34 15.43 -1.96 -9.93
C PRO A 34 14.61 -3.24 -9.87
N LEU A 35 13.34 -3.11 -9.54
CA LEU A 35 12.37 -4.20 -9.62
C LEU A 35 12.18 -4.65 -11.08
N PRO A 36 11.95 -5.96 -11.32
CA PRO A 36 11.71 -6.47 -12.66
C PRO A 36 10.41 -5.93 -13.24
N ASN A 37 10.44 -5.57 -14.53
CA ASN A 37 9.26 -5.14 -15.27
C ASN A 37 8.50 -6.31 -15.94
N ASP A 38 9.19 -7.41 -16.20
CA ASP A 38 8.54 -8.63 -16.69
C ASP A 38 8.04 -9.43 -15.49
N VAL A 39 6.81 -9.94 -15.58
CA VAL A 39 6.16 -10.72 -14.52
C VAL A 39 5.67 -12.05 -15.05
N ARG A 40 5.39 -12.99 -14.15
CA ARG A 40 4.88 -14.33 -14.50
C ARG A 40 3.54 -14.30 -15.27
N ASP A 41 3.32 -15.29 -16.11
CA ASP A 41 2.13 -15.45 -16.97
C ASP A 41 0.90 -16.07 -16.26
N SER A 42 0.95 -16.20 -14.93
CA SER A 42 -0.10 -16.83 -14.13
C SER A 42 -1.04 -15.79 -13.53
N ILE A 43 -2.35 -16.04 -13.64
CA ILE A 43 -3.39 -15.26 -12.94
C ILE A 43 -3.78 -15.83 -11.58
N SER A 44 -3.17 -16.92 -11.14
CA SER A 44 -3.53 -17.54 -9.86
C SER A 44 -3.15 -16.65 -8.68
N TYR A 45 -3.98 -16.67 -7.63
CA TYR A 45 -3.76 -15.91 -6.41
C TYR A 45 -4.19 -16.71 -5.18
N LEU A 46 -3.24 -16.98 -4.28
CA LEU A 46 -3.48 -17.65 -2.98
C LEU A 46 -4.39 -18.90 -3.06
N GLY A 47 -4.18 -19.75 -4.07
CA GLY A 47 -4.94 -21.00 -4.27
C GLY A 47 -6.20 -20.85 -5.13
N LEU A 48 -6.49 -19.66 -5.63
CA LEU A 48 -7.51 -19.41 -6.65
C LEU A 48 -6.86 -19.39 -8.03
N ASP A 49 -7.47 -20.07 -9.01
CA ASP A 49 -6.94 -20.21 -10.37
C ASP A 49 -7.40 -19.10 -11.33
N GLY A 50 -8.17 -18.13 -10.84
CA GLY A 50 -8.68 -17.01 -11.64
C GLY A 50 -9.70 -16.19 -10.85
N PRO A 51 -10.40 -15.25 -11.52
CA PRO A 51 -11.35 -14.34 -10.90
C PRO A 51 -12.37 -15.05 -10.00
N GLY A 52 -12.49 -14.57 -8.77
CA GLY A 52 -13.40 -15.13 -7.77
C GLY A 52 -13.49 -14.23 -6.54
N ASP A 53 -14.33 -14.62 -5.59
CA ASP A 53 -14.45 -13.92 -4.31
C ASP A 53 -13.19 -14.12 -3.47
N ILE A 54 -12.53 -13.01 -3.13
CA ILE A 54 -11.34 -13.01 -2.28
C ILE A 54 -11.64 -12.57 -0.84
N SER A 55 -12.89 -12.29 -0.50
CA SER A 55 -13.28 -11.73 0.80
C SER A 55 -12.78 -12.58 1.96
N SER A 56 -12.76 -13.91 1.80
CA SER A 56 -12.25 -14.84 2.82
C SER A 56 -10.72 -14.79 3.01
N LEU A 57 -9.99 -14.19 2.07
CA LEU A 57 -8.55 -13.96 2.15
C LEU A 57 -8.21 -12.65 2.88
N LEU A 58 -9.22 -11.79 3.12
CA LEU A 58 -9.06 -10.49 3.74
C LEU A 58 -9.50 -10.55 5.21
N TRP A 59 -8.82 -9.78 6.06
CA TRP A 59 -9.18 -9.64 7.47
C TRP A 59 -10.16 -8.48 7.66
N LEU A 60 -11.39 -8.63 7.16
CA LEU A 60 -12.39 -7.57 7.18
C LEU A 60 -12.84 -7.19 8.61
N ASP A 61 -12.67 -8.09 9.59
CA ASP A 61 -12.94 -7.82 11.01
C ASP A 61 -12.08 -6.66 11.58
N HIS A 62 -10.97 -6.31 10.91
CA HIS A 62 -10.15 -5.16 11.32
C HIS A 62 -10.87 -3.81 11.19
N PHE A 63 -11.85 -3.69 10.28
CA PHE A 63 -12.67 -2.48 10.21
C PHE A 63 -13.46 -2.30 11.50
N GLN A 64 -14.17 -3.34 11.95
CA GLN A 64 -14.92 -3.29 13.20
C GLN A 64 -14.02 -3.02 14.41
N ALA A 65 -12.83 -3.62 14.44
CA ALA A 65 -11.86 -3.37 15.50
C ALA A 65 -11.36 -1.92 15.50
N GLY A 66 -11.09 -1.35 14.32
CA GLY A 66 -10.69 0.04 14.15
C GLY A 66 -11.76 1.00 14.66
N GLU A 67 -13.02 0.79 14.26
CA GLU A 67 -14.17 1.56 14.75
C GLU A 67 -14.28 1.53 16.27
N ALA A 68 -14.16 0.34 16.87
CA ALA A 68 -14.27 0.17 18.32
C ALA A 68 -13.13 0.86 19.10
N ILE A 69 -11.96 1.03 18.48
CA ILE A 69 -10.80 1.68 19.11
C ILE A 69 -10.83 3.20 18.92
N ALA A 70 -11.26 3.68 17.74
CA ALA A 70 -11.19 5.09 17.38
C ALA A 70 -12.22 5.96 18.11
N ASP A 71 -13.38 5.41 18.51
CA ASP A 71 -14.48 6.16 19.13
C ASP A 71 -14.86 7.38 18.24
N ASP A 72 -14.75 8.60 18.77
CA ASP A 72 -15.03 9.85 18.03
C ASP A 72 -13.88 10.31 17.11
N VAL A 73 -12.75 9.60 17.06
CA VAL A 73 -11.60 9.98 16.20
C VAL A 73 -11.91 9.62 14.73
N PRO A 74 -11.78 10.56 13.78
CA PRO A 74 -11.93 10.25 12.36
C PRO A 74 -10.92 9.21 11.88
N ILE A 75 -11.39 8.22 11.13
CA ILE A 75 -10.57 7.19 10.50
C ILE A 75 -10.51 7.43 8.99
N LEU A 76 -9.30 7.47 8.45
CA LEU A 76 -9.02 7.40 7.02
C LEU A 76 -8.37 6.05 6.72
N PHE A 77 -9.01 5.21 5.91
CA PHE A 77 -8.39 4.02 5.38
C PHE A 77 -7.56 4.39 4.16
N VAL A 78 -6.29 3.96 4.11
CA VAL A 78 -5.39 4.26 3.00
C VAL A 78 -4.90 2.96 2.39
N ASN A 79 -5.17 2.76 1.10
CA ASN A 79 -4.49 1.74 0.33
C ASN A 79 -3.15 2.29 -0.17
N GLN A 80 -2.06 1.60 0.14
CA GLN A 80 -0.72 2.11 -0.12
C GLN A 80 -0.29 1.90 -1.56
N PRO A 81 0.61 2.76 -2.08
CA PRO A 81 1.24 2.55 -3.38
C PRO A 81 1.93 1.18 -3.45
N MET A 82 1.95 0.61 -4.65
CA MET A 82 2.77 -0.56 -4.96
C MET A 82 3.44 -0.39 -6.32
N PHE A 83 4.56 -1.07 -6.51
CA PHE A 83 5.23 -1.09 -7.79
C PHE A 83 4.31 -1.71 -8.85
N ILE A 84 4.20 -1.05 -10.00
CA ILE A 84 3.45 -1.52 -11.16
C ILE A 84 4.44 -1.81 -12.30
N ALA A 85 4.53 -3.08 -12.64
CA ALA A 85 5.33 -3.61 -13.74
C ALA A 85 4.75 -3.18 -15.10
N SER A 86 5.62 -3.03 -16.10
CA SER A 86 5.26 -2.54 -17.44
C SER A 86 5.74 -3.43 -18.59
N GLY A 87 6.38 -4.56 -18.29
CA GLY A 87 6.94 -5.51 -19.25
C GLY A 87 6.00 -6.67 -19.58
N GLU A 88 6.58 -7.83 -19.82
CA GLU A 88 5.86 -9.05 -20.16
C GLU A 88 4.81 -9.42 -19.09
N ASN A 89 3.61 -9.77 -19.53
CA ASN A 89 2.45 -10.13 -18.69
C ASN A 89 1.93 -9.03 -17.74
N SER A 90 2.35 -7.77 -17.93
CA SER A 90 1.83 -6.61 -17.17
C SER A 90 0.35 -6.31 -17.48
N ASP A 91 -0.19 -6.87 -18.56
CA ASP A 91 -1.61 -6.83 -18.92
C ASP A 91 -2.49 -7.75 -18.05
N ILE A 92 -1.90 -8.70 -17.32
CA ILE A 92 -2.62 -9.62 -16.42
C ILE A 92 -2.17 -9.53 -14.96
N ARG A 93 -1.01 -8.92 -14.69
CA ARG A 93 -0.48 -8.72 -13.34
C ARG A 93 0.06 -7.31 -13.14
N TYR A 94 -0.18 -6.74 -11.97
CA TYR A 94 0.47 -5.48 -11.60
C TYR A 94 1.91 -5.68 -11.18
N ASN A 95 2.22 -6.78 -10.48
CA ASN A 95 3.58 -7.13 -10.07
C ASN A 95 3.66 -8.64 -9.74
N GLU A 96 4.81 -9.07 -9.21
CA GLU A 96 5.02 -10.48 -8.84
C GLU A 96 4.04 -11.00 -7.79
N ALA A 97 3.54 -10.14 -6.89
CA ALA A 97 2.57 -10.52 -5.88
C ALA A 97 1.14 -10.62 -6.44
N TYR A 98 0.68 -9.61 -7.17
CA TYR A 98 -0.74 -9.47 -7.48
C TYR A 98 -1.10 -9.60 -8.97
N PRO A 99 -1.96 -10.57 -9.34
CA PRO A 99 -2.70 -10.49 -10.59
C PRO A 99 -3.75 -9.37 -10.50
N GLN A 100 -4.03 -8.71 -11.62
CA GLN A 100 -4.88 -7.51 -11.64
C GLN A 100 -6.26 -7.76 -11.01
N TRP A 101 -6.93 -8.85 -11.42
CA TRP A 101 -8.28 -9.18 -10.92
C TRP A 101 -8.36 -9.31 -9.40
N ALA A 102 -7.31 -9.82 -8.76
CA ALA A 102 -7.31 -10.04 -7.31
C ALA A 102 -7.08 -8.73 -6.57
N TYR A 103 -6.20 -7.87 -7.09
CA TYR A 103 -5.96 -6.57 -6.47
C TYR A 103 -7.15 -5.62 -6.67
N ASP A 104 -7.76 -5.61 -7.85
CA ASP A 104 -8.98 -4.84 -8.11
C ASP A 104 -10.14 -5.31 -7.24
N GLY A 105 -10.33 -6.63 -7.08
CA GLY A 105 -11.30 -7.18 -6.14
C GLY A 105 -11.04 -6.72 -4.69
N TYR A 106 -9.78 -6.62 -4.28
CA TYR A 106 -9.42 -6.10 -2.96
C TYR A 106 -9.80 -4.62 -2.83
N ARG A 107 -9.49 -3.80 -3.84
CA ARG A 107 -9.82 -2.36 -3.84
C ARG A 107 -11.33 -2.14 -3.74
N GLU A 108 -12.11 -2.90 -4.50
CA GLU A 108 -13.58 -2.84 -4.44
C GLU A 108 -14.12 -3.22 -3.05
N ILE A 109 -13.62 -4.31 -2.47
CA ILE A 109 -14.03 -4.76 -1.13
C ILE A 109 -13.67 -3.71 -0.07
N MET A 110 -12.46 -3.15 -0.12
CA MET A 110 -12.00 -2.14 0.85
C MET A 110 -12.82 -0.85 0.76
N SER A 111 -13.11 -0.38 -0.46
CA SER A 111 -13.99 0.77 -0.68
C SER A 111 -15.38 0.50 -0.11
N ALA A 112 -15.96 -0.67 -0.40
CA ALA A 112 -17.29 -1.03 0.10
C ALA A 112 -17.33 -1.14 1.63
N GLN A 113 -16.27 -1.67 2.26
CA GLN A 113 -16.18 -1.71 3.73
C GLN A 113 -16.11 -0.29 4.32
N ALA A 114 -15.28 0.59 3.75
CA ALA A 114 -15.22 1.97 4.21
C ALA A 114 -16.60 2.66 4.12
N ASP A 115 -17.33 2.45 3.02
CA ASP A 115 -18.69 2.97 2.85
C ASP A 115 -19.67 2.41 3.90
N ILE A 116 -19.61 1.13 4.23
CA ILE A 116 -20.45 0.48 5.27
C ILE A 116 -20.26 1.16 6.63
N TYR A 117 -19.03 1.53 6.97
CA TYR A 117 -18.71 2.20 8.24
C TYR A 117 -18.78 3.73 8.14
N GLY A 118 -19.15 4.30 6.99
CA GLY A 118 -19.18 5.74 6.77
C GLY A 118 -17.81 6.40 6.92
N ARG A 119 -16.73 5.69 6.58
CA ARG A 119 -15.34 6.16 6.65
C ARG A 119 -14.81 6.48 5.26
N ALA A 120 -13.82 7.36 5.21
CA ALA A 120 -13.14 7.69 3.96
C ALA A 120 -12.15 6.58 3.58
N PHE A 121 -12.06 6.29 2.29
CA PHE A 121 -11.06 5.42 1.69
C PHE A 121 -10.24 6.21 0.67
N LEU A 122 -8.93 6.28 0.88
CA LEU A 122 -7.98 6.90 -0.03
C LEU A 122 -7.16 5.81 -0.70
N ASP A 123 -7.32 5.68 -2.01
CA ASP A 123 -6.65 4.67 -2.81
C ASP A 123 -5.42 5.27 -3.51
N LEU A 124 -4.22 4.99 -3.00
CA LEU A 124 -2.95 5.51 -3.54
C LEU A 124 -2.15 4.44 -4.30
N TRP A 125 -2.76 3.31 -4.65
CA TRP A 125 -2.06 2.13 -5.18
C TRP A 125 -1.17 2.41 -6.40
N ASP A 126 -1.56 3.32 -7.28
CA ASP A 126 -0.86 3.74 -8.50
C ASP A 126 -0.29 5.17 -8.44
N ALA A 127 -0.30 5.79 -7.26
CA ALA A 127 0.04 7.20 -7.11
C ALA A 127 1.53 7.51 -7.30
N ILE A 128 2.40 6.50 -7.18
CA ILE A 128 3.86 6.67 -7.18
C ILE A 128 4.47 6.04 -8.43
N PRO A 129 5.25 6.79 -9.22
CA PRO A 129 5.97 6.24 -10.37
C PRO A 129 6.95 5.12 -9.97
N PRO A 130 7.13 4.09 -10.82
CA PRO A 130 7.93 2.90 -10.52
C PRO A 130 9.40 3.20 -10.18
N GLU A 131 9.97 4.27 -10.72
CA GLU A 131 11.34 4.71 -10.43
C GLU A 131 11.58 5.17 -8.98
N TYR A 132 10.50 5.40 -8.23
CA TYR A 132 10.57 5.79 -6.83
C TYR A 132 10.39 4.63 -5.86
N PHE A 133 10.33 3.39 -6.35
CA PHE A 133 10.42 2.19 -5.54
C PHE A 133 11.87 1.74 -5.37
N THR A 134 12.12 1.01 -4.29
CA THR A 134 13.41 0.41 -3.98
C THR A 134 13.51 -1.00 -4.59
N ASP A 135 14.12 -1.96 -3.89
CA ASP A 135 14.21 -3.35 -4.32
C ASP A 135 13.08 -4.24 -3.76
N ASP A 136 12.04 -3.64 -3.19
CA ASP A 136 10.79 -4.28 -2.77
C ASP A 136 9.58 -3.56 -3.38
N ILE A 137 8.57 -4.34 -3.79
CA ILE A 137 7.36 -3.85 -4.47
C ILE A 137 6.49 -2.92 -3.62
N PHE A 138 6.74 -2.79 -2.32
CA PHE A 138 6.03 -1.88 -1.41
C PHE A 138 6.89 -0.76 -0.84
N HIS A 139 8.22 -0.82 -0.99
CA HIS A 139 9.12 0.10 -0.30
C HIS A 139 9.54 1.24 -1.22
N LEU A 140 9.26 2.46 -0.80
CA LEU A 140 9.56 3.69 -1.53
C LEU A 140 10.95 4.22 -1.18
N THR A 141 11.57 4.88 -2.16
CA THR A 141 12.72 5.76 -1.94
C THR A 141 12.30 6.96 -1.08
N PRO A 142 13.25 7.72 -0.49
CA PRO A 142 12.92 8.96 0.22
C PRO A 142 12.10 9.95 -0.61
N GLU A 143 12.34 10.01 -1.92
CA GLU A 143 11.59 10.86 -2.84
C GLU A 143 10.19 10.30 -3.13
N GLY A 144 10.05 8.97 -3.25
CA GLY A 144 8.74 8.31 -3.33
C GLY A 144 7.88 8.56 -2.07
N GLU A 145 8.48 8.49 -0.89
CA GLU A 145 7.80 8.82 0.37
C GLU A 145 7.37 10.29 0.43
N ARG A 146 8.20 11.22 -0.08
CA ARG A 146 7.81 12.63 -0.22
C ARG A 146 6.55 12.77 -1.09
N LEU A 147 6.53 12.09 -2.25
CA LEU A 147 5.39 12.10 -3.16
C LEU A 147 4.13 11.46 -2.51
N MET A 148 4.29 10.36 -1.77
CA MET A 148 3.20 9.73 -1.04
C MET A 148 2.62 10.65 0.04
N ALA A 149 3.48 11.34 0.79
CA ALA A 149 3.05 12.32 1.79
C ALA A 149 2.31 13.50 1.16
N GLU A 150 2.75 13.97 -0.01
CA GLU A 150 2.08 15.03 -0.77
C GLU A 150 0.70 14.58 -1.29
N ALA A 151 0.56 13.32 -1.72
CA ALA A 151 -0.73 12.76 -2.13
C ALA A 151 -1.70 12.54 -0.96
N LEU A 152 -1.18 12.16 0.22
CA LEU A 152 -1.98 11.90 1.42
C LEU A 152 -2.48 13.19 2.08
N SER A 153 -1.62 14.21 2.16
CA SER A 153 -1.84 15.40 2.99
C SER A 153 -3.18 16.13 2.78
N PRO A 154 -3.66 16.37 1.53
CA PRO A 154 -4.92 17.07 1.32
C PRO A 154 -6.12 16.38 1.98
N ASN A 155 -6.17 15.04 1.95
CA ASN A 155 -7.26 14.26 2.53
C ASN A 155 -7.26 14.36 4.07
N LEU A 156 -6.08 14.43 4.68
CA LEU A 156 -5.96 14.64 6.13
C LEU A 156 -6.40 16.06 6.52
N TYR A 157 -6.04 17.07 5.74
CA TYR A 157 -6.47 18.45 5.99
C TYR A 157 -7.98 18.61 5.83
N GLU A 158 -8.58 18.06 4.78
CA GLU A 158 -10.03 18.09 4.59
C GLU A 158 -10.74 17.42 5.79
N MET A 159 -10.27 16.23 6.20
CA MET A 159 -10.88 15.47 7.29
C MET A 159 -10.77 16.15 8.66
N ILE A 160 -9.64 16.80 8.96
CA ILE A 160 -9.37 17.38 10.29
C ILE A 160 -9.80 18.85 10.37
N CYS A 161 -9.63 19.61 9.29
CA CYS A 161 -9.81 21.06 9.27
C CYS A 161 -11.06 21.51 8.47
N GLY A 162 -11.66 20.63 7.67
CA GLY A 162 -12.76 20.97 6.75
C GLY A 162 -12.34 21.96 5.65
N GLN A 163 -11.12 21.79 5.12
CA GLN A 163 -10.48 22.67 4.13
C GLN A 163 -9.96 21.92 2.91
#